data_AF-A0A1K0H3U2-F1
#
_entry.id   AF-A0A1K0H3U2-F1
#
_cell.length_a   1.000
_cell.length_b   1.000
_cell.length_c   1.000
_cell.angle_alpha   90.00
_cell.angle_beta   90.00
_cell.angle_gamma   90.00
#
_symmetry.space_group_name_H-M   'P 1'
#
loop_
_entity.id
_entity.type
_entity.pdbx_description
1 polymer ?
#
loop_
_entity_poly.entity_id
_entity_poly.type
_entity_poly.pdbx_seq_one_letter_code
_entity_poly.pdbx_strand_id
1 'polypeptide(L)'
;MPSLQEAVQSRLDESTITGTCATYTGTIDTTWCIGSVPQGGYSLSLILNAVLAFMRTPEVASTDVRSVCHHDPLLLSATYIQAVAWTPFEVRIRVLKRGKSLSNIQADLYQDDQLRITTQVLMTNFVLQKESADKSRVGTDADDATQNGYTLTSRSQWAPSFPLCPPSACKPAIYFDESIEAKGGKKFGFGKLLTTSSDPKHVECTLKGNTLTSGVYYTLTRHPPLSLPQDKVKNGRLAEGINLIPFLADMFLSPPMMIAGKHEPHWYPTLHLTIEFKRQMPSKKIVDRSATYSKGRFMINGQHETDGELWSHPDDANLFEGQQAAAHVVQAQGKASRVVGKSYILAIARQTALVLPFAVNVNKTKAKL
;
A
#
# COMPACT_ATOMS: atom_id res chain seq x y z
N MET A 1 -2.82 2.49 22.24
CA MET A 1 -3.29 1.89 20.96
C MET A 1 -2.05 1.41 20.22
N PRO A 2 -2.03 0.15 19.74
CA PRO A 2 -0.87 -0.42 19.06
C PRO A 2 -0.63 0.27 17.72
N SER A 3 0.63 0.32 17.33
CA SER A 3 1.03 0.85 16.02
C SER A 3 0.52 -0.04 14.89
N LEU A 4 0.45 0.49 13.66
CA LEU A 4 0.10 -0.34 12.50
C LEU A 4 1.11 -1.47 12.28
N GLN A 5 2.40 -1.19 12.49
CA GLN A 5 3.48 -2.19 12.40
C GLN A 5 3.25 -3.36 13.35
N GLU A 6 2.80 -3.07 14.57
CA GLU A 6 2.50 -4.07 15.60
C GLU A 6 1.25 -4.86 15.24
N ALA A 7 0.22 -4.17 14.75
CA ALA A 7 -1.05 -4.77 14.36
C ALA A 7 -0.96 -5.69 13.15
N VAL A 8 0.09 -5.57 12.32
CA VAL A 8 0.30 -6.43 11.14
C VAL A 8 1.26 -7.62 11.40
N GLN A 9 1.64 -7.85 12.65
CA GLN A 9 2.53 -8.95 13.02
C GLN A 9 1.84 -10.31 12.82
N SER A 10 2.60 -11.27 12.27
CA SER A 10 2.19 -12.67 12.13
C SER A 10 3.39 -13.60 12.31
N ARG A 11 3.11 -14.83 12.74
CA ARG A 11 4.12 -15.85 13.06
C ARG A 11 3.95 -17.06 12.16
N LEU A 12 5.05 -17.62 11.69
CA LEU A 12 5.04 -18.86 10.94
C LEU A 12 4.52 -20.01 11.82
N ASP A 13 3.60 -20.81 11.29
CA ASP A 13 3.32 -22.14 11.80
C ASP A 13 4.36 -23.12 11.24
N GLU A 14 5.33 -23.49 12.09
CA GLU A 14 6.45 -24.38 11.73
C GLU A 14 6.00 -25.74 11.20
N SER A 15 4.78 -26.20 11.50
CA SER A 15 4.28 -27.48 10.99
C SER A 15 3.91 -27.45 9.50
N THR A 16 3.81 -26.25 8.91
CA THR A 16 3.28 -26.02 7.56
C THR A 16 4.33 -25.60 6.54
N ILE A 17 5.54 -25.27 6.99
CA ILE A 17 6.58 -24.70 6.13
C ILE A 17 7.17 -25.74 5.18
N THR A 18 7.21 -25.38 3.90
CA THR A 18 7.96 -26.08 2.86
C THR A 18 8.66 -25.05 1.97
N GLY A 19 9.42 -25.50 0.96
CA GLY A 19 9.99 -24.59 -0.03
C GLY A 19 8.95 -23.88 -0.93
N THR A 20 7.67 -24.28 -0.86
CA THR A 20 6.60 -23.73 -1.70
C THR A 20 5.32 -23.37 -0.95
N CYS A 21 5.18 -23.72 0.34
CA CYS A 21 3.98 -23.44 1.12
C CYS A 21 4.34 -23.00 2.54
N ALA A 22 3.47 -22.20 3.15
CA ALA A 22 3.54 -21.85 4.57
C ALA A 22 2.21 -21.29 5.06
N THR A 23 1.95 -21.40 6.36
CA THR A 23 0.85 -20.71 7.04
C THR A 23 1.41 -19.74 8.07
N TYR A 24 0.93 -18.49 8.04
CA TYR A 24 1.23 -17.49 9.06
C TYR A 24 -0.02 -17.20 9.89
N THR A 25 0.12 -17.17 11.20
CA THR A 25 -0.99 -16.94 12.13
C THR A 25 -0.84 -15.61 12.87
N GLY A 26 -1.97 -15.01 13.24
CA GLY A 26 -2.00 -13.78 14.01
C GLY A 26 -3.40 -13.41 14.49
N THR A 27 -3.53 -12.22 15.07
CA THR A 27 -4.79 -11.69 15.60
C THR A 27 -5.15 -10.39 14.92
N ILE A 28 -6.45 -10.14 14.75
CA ILE A 28 -6.96 -8.87 14.21
C ILE A 28 -7.01 -7.82 15.32
N ASP A 29 -6.36 -6.68 15.09
CA ASP A 29 -6.43 -5.55 16.01
C ASP A 29 -7.60 -4.62 15.68
N THR A 30 -8.50 -4.45 16.64
CA THR A 30 -9.72 -3.65 16.45
C THR A 30 -9.46 -2.14 16.30
N THR A 31 -8.24 -1.68 16.65
CA THR A 31 -7.80 -0.30 16.37
C THR A 31 -7.83 -0.01 14.87
N TRP A 32 -7.50 -0.98 14.03
CA TRP A 32 -7.40 -0.79 12.57
C TRP A 32 -8.70 -1.16 11.83
N CYS A 33 -9.83 -1.05 12.53
CA CYS A 33 -11.17 -1.31 11.98
C CYS A 33 -11.94 -0.03 11.64
N ILE A 34 -12.83 -0.16 10.65
CA ILE A 34 -13.89 0.78 10.31
C ILE A 34 -15.22 0.17 10.77
N GLY A 35 -15.76 0.72 11.86
CA GLY A 35 -16.87 0.12 12.59
C GLY A 35 -16.48 -1.25 13.14
N SER A 36 -17.10 -2.30 12.60
CA SER A 36 -16.89 -3.70 12.99
C SER A 36 -15.87 -4.44 12.13
N VAL A 37 -15.51 -3.91 10.97
CA VAL A 37 -14.74 -4.64 9.95
C VAL A 37 -13.33 -4.04 9.87
N PRO A 38 -12.27 -4.87 9.86
CA PRO A 38 -10.92 -4.42 9.55
C PRO A 38 -10.88 -3.61 8.25
N GLN A 39 -10.08 -2.53 8.22
CA GLN A 39 -9.87 -1.79 6.98
C GLN A 39 -9.25 -2.73 5.91
N GLY A 40 -9.66 -2.57 4.64
CA GLY A 40 -9.29 -3.50 3.57
C GLY A 40 -7.78 -3.61 3.39
N GLY A 41 -7.12 -2.48 3.20
CA GLY A 41 -5.67 -2.36 3.14
C GLY A 41 -4.92 -2.88 4.37
N TYR A 42 -5.46 -2.74 5.58
CA TYR A 42 -4.90 -3.35 6.80
C TYR A 42 -4.90 -4.88 6.68
N SER A 43 -6.01 -5.45 6.20
CA SER A 43 -6.10 -6.89 5.94
C SER A 43 -5.10 -7.35 4.88
N LEU A 44 -4.89 -6.56 3.82
CA LEU A 44 -3.87 -6.85 2.81
C LEU A 44 -2.44 -6.65 3.33
N SER A 45 -2.21 -5.74 4.27
CA SER A 45 -0.92 -5.59 4.93
C SER A 45 -0.56 -6.83 5.76
N LEU A 46 -1.53 -7.50 6.40
CA LEU A 46 -1.30 -8.79 7.07
C LEU A 46 -0.79 -9.84 6.07
N ILE A 47 -1.48 -9.96 4.93
CA ILE A 47 -1.15 -10.94 3.87
C ILE A 47 0.23 -10.63 3.27
N LEU A 48 0.47 -9.39 2.88
CA LEU A 48 1.73 -9.00 2.26
C LEU A 48 2.91 -9.20 3.19
N ASN A 49 2.81 -8.80 4.47
CA ASN A 49 3.93 -8.96 5.41
C ASN A 49 4.21 -10.45 5.72
N ALA A 50 3.19 -11.32 5.70
CA ALA A 50 3.39 -12.78 5.76
C ALA A 50 4.13 -13.30 4.51
N VAL A 51 3.76 -12.86 3.31
CA VAL A 51 4.46 -13.21 2.06
C VAL A 51 5.91 -12.74 2.09
N LEU A 52 6.18 -11.52 2.53
CA LEU A 52 7.54 -10.99 2.65
C LEU A 52 8.38 -11.78 3.65
N ALA A 53 7.79 -12.21 4.77
CA ALA A 53 8.45 -13.08 5.73
C ALA A 53 8.76 -14.45 5.12
N PHE A 54 7.79 -15.06 4.44
CA PHE A 54 7.93 -16.35 3.77
C PHE A 54 9.05 -16.34 2.73
N MET A 55 9.15 -15.29 1.92
CA MET A 55 10.20 -15.14 0.91
C MET A 55 11.62 -15.01 1.49
N ARG A 56 11.76 -14.76 2.81
CA ARG A 56 13.05 -14.74 3.52
C ARG A 56 13.38 -16.07 4.20
N THR A 57 12.49 -17.05 4.16
CA THR A 57 12.74 -18.35 4.78
C THR A 57 13.87 -19.09 4.04
N PRO A 58 14.81 -19.75 4.76
CA PRO A 58 15.79 -20.66 4.20
C PRO A 58 15.18 -21.73 3.28
N GLU A 59 13.99 -22.23 3.60
CA GLU A 59 13.27 -23.27 2.86
C GLU A 59 12.94 -22.80 1.44
N VAL A 60 12.52 -21.54 1.29
CA VAL A 60 12.31 -20.92 -0.03
C VAL A 60 13.65 -20.57 -0.68
N ALA A 61 14.60 -20.04 0.09
CA ALA A 61 15.91 -19.63 -0.41
C ALA A 61 16.76 -20.80 -0.95
N SER A 62 16.59 -22.01 -0.41
CA SER A 62 17.35 -23.20 -0.80
C SER A 62 16.83 -23.91 -2.04
N THR A 63 15.72 -23.46 -2.64
CA THR A 63 15.17 -24.08 -3.86
C THR A 63 16.06 -23.82 -5.09
N ASP A 64 16.06 -24.74 -6.07
CA ASP A 64 16.94 -24.78 -7.27
C ASP A 64 16.85 -23.58 -8.25
N VAL A 65 16.06 -22.54 -7.93
CA VAL A 65 16.01 -21.31 -8.72
C VAL A 65 17.23 -20.45 -8.38
N ARG A 66 18.36 -20.82 -8.99
CA ARG A 66 19.69 -20.22 -8.77
C ARG A 66 19.65 -18.69 -8.73
N SER A 67 20.06 -18.15 -7.59
CA SER A 67 20.71 -16.83 -7.39
C SER A 67 19.86 -15.55 -7.44
N VAL A 68 18.53 -15.61 -7.51
CA VAL A 68 17.70 -14.38 -7.45
C VAL A 68 16.70 -14.42 -6.30
N CYS A 69 16.91 -13.51 -5.35
CA CYS A 69 15.97 -13.29 -4.26
C CYS A 69 14.94 -12.23 -4.66
N HIS A 70 13.67 -12.65 -4.77
CA HIS A 70 12.55 -11.75 -5.03
C HIS A 70 11.98 -11.23 -3.70
N HIS A 71 12.50 -10.10 -3.24
CA HIS A 71 12.12 -9.49 -1.96
C HIS A 71 11.12 -8.35 -2.10
N ASP A 72 10.91 -7.84 -3.32
CA ASP A 72 10.06 -6.70 -3.55
C ASP A 72 8.71 -7.16 -4.13
N PRO A 73 7.57 -6.72 -3.58
CA PRO A 73 6.30 -6.94 -4.25
C PRO A 73 6.26 -6.07 -5.51
N LEU A 74 5.77 -6.64 -6.61
CA LEU A 74 5.52 -5.94 -7.88
C LEU A 74 4.02 -5.71 -8.07
N LEU A 75 3.21 -6.71 -7.73
CA LEU A 75 1.76 -6.71 -7.86
C LEU A 75 1.14 -7.45 -6.68
N LEU A 76 0.05 -6.91 -6.14
CA LEU A 76 -0.87 -7.62 -5.26
C LEU A 76 -2.28 -7.40 -5.80
N SER A 77 -2.96 -8.47 -6.22
CA SER A 77 -4.36 -8.45 -6.66
C SER A 77 -5.19 -9.23 -5.68
N ALA A 78 -6.20 -8.59 -5.08
CA ALA A 78 -7.01 -9.15 -4.02
C ALA A 78 -8.49 -9.17 -4.37
N THR A 79 -9.15 -10.31 -4.12
CA THR A 79 -10.62 -10.42 -4.13
C THR A 79 -11.10 -10.65 -2.70
N TYR A 80 -12.02 -9.79 -2.25
CA TYR A 80 -12.63 -9.87 -0.93
C TYR A 80 -13.89 -10.74 -1.04
N ILE A 81 -13.80 -11.97 -0.54
CA ILE A 81 -14.88 -12.97 -0.62
C ILE A 81 -15.89 -12.75 0.50
N GLN A 82 -15.40 -12.49 1.71
CA GLN A 82 -16.22 -12.20 2.88
C GLN A 82 -15.51 -11.18 3.78
N ALA A 83 -16.31 -10.45 4.57
CA ALA A 83 -15.76 -9.54 5.58
C ALA A 83 -14.87 -10.29 6.57
N VAL A 84 -13.69 -9.72 6.85
CA VAL A 84 -12.78 -10.16 7.91
C VAL A 84 -13.44 -9.85 9.25
N ALA A 85 -13.29 -10.75 10.22
CA ALA A 85 -13.86 -10.66 11.56
C ALA A 85 -12.78 -10.47 12.64
N TRP A 86 -13.17 -10.34 13.90
CA TRP A 86 -12.26 -10.20 15.04
C TRP A 86 -11.76 -11.54 15.60
N THR A 87 -11.69 -12.57 14.77
CA THR A 87 -11.14 -13.89 15.14
C THR A 87 -9.67 -14.00 14.71
N PRO A 88 -8.88 -14.91 15.28
CA PRO A 88 -7.55 -15.21 14.77
C PRO A 88 -7.59 -15.50 13.27
N PHE A 89 -6.53 -15.09 12.56
CA PHE A 89 -6.42 -15.32 11.12
C PHE A 89 -5.28 -16.26 10.79
N GLU A 90 -5.41 -16.89 9.63
CA GLU A 90 -4.36 -17.64 8.96
C GLU A 90 -4.13 -17.04 7.57
N VAL A 91 -2.89 -16.75 7.23
CA VAL A 91 -2.47 -16.47 5.85
C VAL A 91 -1.83 -17.74 5.29
N ARG A 92 -2.55 -18.43 4.40
CA ARG A 92 -2.10 -19.65 3.74
C ARG A 92 -1.42 -19.27 2.42
N ILE A 93 -0.13 -19.53 2.31
CA ILE A 93 0.75 -19.11 1.21
C ILE A 93 1.11 -20.34 0.36
N ARG A 94 1.09 -20.17 -0.97
CA ARG A 94 1.52 -21.17 -1.95
C ARG A 94 2.24 -20.52 -3.11
N VAL A 95 3.45 -20.96 -3.38
CA VAL A 95 4.21 -20.59 -4.57
C VAL A 95 3.64 -21.34 -5.77
N LEU A 96 3.09 -20.61 -6.74
CA LEU A 96 2.58 -21.19 -7.99
C LEU A 96 3.71 -21.39 -9.00
N LYS A 97 4.65 -20.44 -9.08
CA LYS A 97 5.79 -20.48 -9.99
C LYS A 97 6.93 -19.61 -9.49
N ARG A 98 8.17 -20.07 -9.67
CA ARG A 98 9.37 -19.22 -9.56
C ARG A 98 10.14 -19.25 -10.87
N GLY A 99 10.49 -18.07 -11.37
CA GLY A 99 11.37 -17.89 -12.52
C GLY A 99 12.59 -17.06 -12.14
N LYS A 100 13.35 -16.62 -13.15
CA LYS A 100 14.54 -15.78 -12.97
C LYS A 100 14.25 -14.33 -12.56
N SER A 101 13.06 -13.83 -12.90
CA SER A 101 12.69 -12.41 -12.71
C SER A 101 11.51 -12.22 -11.78
N LEU A 102 10.61 -13.23 -11.68
CA LEU A 102 9.37 -13.12 -10.93
C LEU A 102 9.09 -14.42 -10.16
N SER A 103 8.46 -14.26 -9.00
CA SER A 103 7.78 -15.34 -8.28
C SER A 103 6.29 -15.05 -8.20
N ASN A 104 5.48 -16.01 -8.61
CA ASN A 104 4.02 -15.94 -8.55
C ASN A 104 3.54 -16.73 -7.33
N ILE A 105 2.82 -16.06 -6.45
CA ILE A 105 2.41 -16.56 -5.14
C ILE A 105 0.90 -16.37 -4.99
N GLN A 106 0.22 -17.41 -4.54
CA GLN A 106 -1.12 -17.33 -4.01
C GLN A 106 -1.03 -17.15 -2.49
N ALA A 107 -1.71 -16.16 -1.93
CA ALA A 107 -1.76 -15.96 -0.48
C ALA A 107 -3.19 -15.62 -0.05
N ASP A 108 -3.78 -16.48 0.77
CA ASP A 108 -5.18 -16.42 1.13
C ASP A 108 -5.35 -16.21 2.63
N LEU A 109 -6.24 -15.29 3.02
CA LEU A 109 -6.60 -15.06 4.42
C LEU A 109 -7.83 -15.89 4.79
N TYR A 110 -7.67 -16.77 5.77
CA TYR A 110 -8.70 -17.62 6.35
C TYR A 110 -9.01 -17.19 7.79
N GLN A 111 -10.28 -17.34 8.17
CA GLN A 111 -10.74 -17.22 9.56
C GLN A 111 -11.91 -18.19 9.76
N ASP A 112 -11.85 -18.97 10.84
CA ASP A 112 -12.87 -20.00 11.15
C ASP A 112 -13.02 -20.99 9.98
N ASP A 113 -11.90 -21.38 9.36
CA ASP A 113 -11.81 -22.20 8.14
C ASP A 113 -12.55 -21.66 6.90
N GLN A 114 -13.00 -20.41 6.95
CA GLN A 114 -13.63 -19.73 5.83
C GLN A 114 -12.63 -18.81 5.13
N LEU A 115 -12.55 -18.93 3.81
CA LEU A 115 -11.81 -18.00 2.96
C LEU A 115 -12.44 -16.61 3.05
N ARG A 116 -11.67 -15.62 3.51
CA ARG A 116 -12.10 -14.22 3.60
C ARG A 116 -11.60 -13.40 2.43
N ILE A 117 -10.30 -13.53 2.12
CA ILE A 117 -9.64 -12.78 1.05
C ILE A 117 -8.73 -13.75 0.31
N THR A 118 -8.78 -13.71 -1.02
CA THR A 118 -7.83 -14.44 -1.86
C THR A 118 -6.96 -13.45 -2.63
N THR A 119 -5.64 -13.69 -2.65
CA THR A 119 -4.70 -12.77 -3.30
C THR A 119 -3.69 -13.47 -4.19
N GLN A 120 -3.40 -12.85 -5.32
CA GLN A 120 -2.25 -13.18 -6.15
C GLN A 120 -1.18 -12.11 -5.99
N VAL A 121 0.02 -12.53 -5.61
CA VAL A 121 1.18 -11.66 -5.38
C VAL A 121 2.27 -12.02 -6.38
N LEU A 122 2.76 -11.03 -7.11
CA LEU A 122 3.98 -11.14 -7.90
C LEU A 122 5.11 -10.49 -7.13
N MET A 123 6.15 -11.27 -6.85
CA MET A 123 7.39 -10.80 -6.24
C MET A 123 8.47 -10.64 -7.32
N THR A 124 9.30 -9.62 -7.18
CA THR A 124 10.41 -9.26 -8.06
C THR A 124 11.63 -8.85 -7.24
N ASN A 125 12.69 -8.44 -7.93
CA ASN A 125 13.80 -7.68 -7.40
C ASN A 125 13.95 -6.41 -8.24
N PHE A 126 13.58 -5.24 -7.69
CA PHE A 126 13.58 -3.99 -8.45
C PHE A 126 15.00 -3.56 -8.87
N VAL A 127 16.02 -3.93 -8.10
CA VAL A 127 17.42 -3.64 -8.45
C VAL A 127 17.82 -4.40 -9.71
N LEU A 128 17.58 -5.72 -9.75
CA LEU A 128 17.88 -6.53 -10.92
C LEU A 128 17.01 -6.16 -12.13
N GLN A 129 15.74 -5.79 -11.90
CA GLN A 129 14.87 -5.29 -12.97
C GLN A 129 15.45 -4.02 -13.60
N LYS A 130 15.91 -3.08 -12.77
CA LYS A 130 16.58 -1.85 -13.23
C LYS A 130 17.87 -2.17 -13.98
N GLU A 131 18.74 -3.03 -13.45
CA GLU A 131 19.98 -3.43 -14.14
C GLU A 131 19.70 -4.08 -15.49
N SER A 132 18.64 -4.89 -15.59
CA SER A 132 18.22 -5.49 -16.85
C SER A 132 17.73 -4.44 -17.85
N ALA A 133 16.99 -3.43 -17.40
CA ALA A 133 16.57 -2.30 -18.26
C ALA A 133 17.79 -1.47 -18.71
N ASP A 134 18.74 -1.20 -17.81
CA ASP A 134 19.96 -0.46 -18.12
C ASP A 134 20.86 -1.19 -19.14
N LYS A 135 20.79 -2.52 -19.24
CA LYS A 135 21.47 -3.29 -20.31
C LYS A 135 20.82 -3.16 -21.68
N SER A 136 19.56 -2.71 -21.75
CA SER A 136 18.87 -2.47 -23.03
C SER A 136 19.16 -1.09 -23.63
N ARG A 137 20.00 -0.29 -22.96
CA ARG A 137 20.46 1.00 -23.47
C ARG A 137 21.23 0.82 -24.77
N VAL A 138 20.91 1.65 -25.75
CA VAL A 138 21.55 1.65 -27.08
C VAL A 138 22.33 2.94 -27.35
N GLY A 139 22.14 3.97 -26.55
CA GLY A 139 22.83 5.27 -26.70
C GLY A 139 23.38 5.82 -25.39
N THR A 140 24.00 7.00 -25.48
CA THR A 140 24.65 7.69 -24.36
C THR A 140 23.77 8.77 -23.73
N ASP A 141 22.71 9.19 -24.43
CA ASP A 141 21.75 10.16 -23.88
C ASP A 141 20.86 9.47 -22.83
N ALA A 142 21.09 9.83 -21.56
CA ALA A 142 20.35 9.30 -20.44
C ALA A 142 18.92 9.84 -20.33
N ASP A 143 18.60 10.95 -21.00
CA ASP A 143 17.29 11.61 -20.95
C ASP A 143 16.41 11.26 -22.17
N ASP A 144 16.98 10.69 -23.25
CA ASP A 144 16.23 10.10 -24.36
C ASP A 144 15.78 8.66 -24.03
N ALA A 145 14.47 8.50 -23.82
CA ALA A 145 13.85 7.21 -23.52
C ALA A 145 14.14 6.13 -24.58
N THR A 146 14.28 6.51 -25.85
CA THR A 146 14.56 5.56 -26.93
C THR A 146 15.99 5.03 -26.89
N GLN A 147 16.90 5.74 -26.22
CA GLN A 147 18.31 5.37 -26.08
C GLN A 147 18.63 4.76 -24.72
N ASN A 148 17.84 5.07 -23.69
CA ASN A 148 18.12 4.72 -22.30
C ASN A 148 17.38 3.47 -21.78
N GLY A 149 16.79 2.66 -22.66
CA GLY A 149 16.00 1.49 -22.29
C GLY A 149 14.57 1.81 -21.86
N TYR A 150 13.95 2.80 -22.51
CA TYR A 150 12.56 3.24 -22.31
C TYR A 150 12.24 3.71 -20.88
N THR A 151 13.21 4.33 -20.22
CA THR A 151 13.04 4.92 -18.89
C THR A 151 12.80 6.42 -19.00
N LEU A 152 11.66 6.92 -18.52
CA LEU A 152 11.41 8.35 -18.44
C LEU A 152 12.16 8.95 -17.24
N THR A 153 13.09 9.88 -17.49
CA THR A 153 13.77 10.64 -16.43
C THR A 153 12.94 11.82 -15.98
N SER A 154 13.32 12.48 -14.88
CA SER A 154 12.64 13.70 -14.41
C SER A 154 12.74 14.89 -15.36
N ARG A 155 13.57 14.83 -16.42
CA ARG A 155 13.60 15.87 -17.46
C ARG A 155 12.60 15.63 -18.58
N SER A 156 12.08 14.41 -18.69
CA SER A 156 11.11 14.08 -19.73
C SER A 156 9.78 14.79 -19.49
N GLN A 157 9.19 15.35 -20.55
CA GLN A 157 7.84 15.92 -20.50
C GLN A 157 6.75 14.88 -20.18
N TRP A 158 7.03 13.59 -20.38
CA TRP A 158 6.12 12.48 -20.08
C TRP A 158 6.37 11.87 -18.69
N ALA A 159 7.35 12.39 -17.94
CA ALA A 159 7.62 11.91 -16.59
C ALA A 159 6.38 12.09 -15.69
N PRO A 160 6.03 11.10 -14.86
CA PRO A 160 4.96 11.26 -13.89
C PRO A 160 5.22 12.49 -13.02
N SER A 161 4.28 13.43 -13.03
CA SER A 161 4.31 14.61 -12.18
C SER A 161 3.50 14.36 -10.91
N PHE A 162 4.00 14.86 -9.78
CA PHE A 162 3.28 14.75 -8.53
C PHE A 162 1.99 15.59 -8.60
N PRO A 163 0.80 14.99 -8.40
CA PRO A 163 -0.46 15.64 -8.77
C PRO A 163 -0.96 16.69 -7.76
N LEU A 164 -0.49 16.63 -6.50
CA LEU A 164 -0.96 17.50 -5.42
C LEU A 164 -0.18 18.81 -5.31
N CYS A 165 -0.83 19.82 -4.76
CA CYS A 165 -0.19 21.04 -4.29
C CYS A 165 0.83 20.74 -3.17
N PRO A 166 1.88 21.57 -2.99
CA PRO A 166 2.79 21.41 -1.86
C PRO A 166 2.06 21.38 -0.52
N PRO A 167 2.58 20.68 0.52
CA PRO A 167 1.91 20.57 1.81
C PRO A 167 1.54 21.93 2.44
N SER A 168 2.36 22.97 2.23
CA SER A 168 2.13 24.33 2.72
C SER A 168 0.91 25.03 2.10
N ALA A 169 0.41 24.55 0.97
CA ALA A 169 -0.79 25.07 0.30
C ALA A 169 -2.04 24.24 0.63
N CYS A 170 -1.90 23.16 1.38
CA CYS A 170 -3.01 22.30 1.78
C CYS A 170 -3.68 22.79 3.06
N LYS A 171 -4.85 22.24 3.38
CA LYS A 171 -5.53 22.53 4.65
C LYS A 171 -4.64 22.08 5.84
N PRO A 172 -4.73 22.73 7.01
CA PRO A 172 -4.04 22.27 8.20
C PRO A 172 -4.30 20.78 8.46
N ALA A 173 -3.25 20.05 8.86
CA ALA A 173 -3.39 18.65 9.21
C ALA A 173 -4.30 18.52 10.43
N ILE A 174 -5.26 17.62 10.34
CA ILE A 174 -6.20 17.27 11.42
C ILE A 174 -6.16 15.76 11.63
N TYR A 175 -6.56 15.30 12.81
CA TYR A 175 -6.75 13.86 13.02
C TYR A 175 -7.84 13.31 12.11
N PHE A 176 -7.71 12.04 11.73
CA PHE A 176 -8.63 11.41 10.79
C PHE A 176 -10.06 11.37 11.33
N ASP A 177 -10.26 11.24 12.66
CA ASP A 177 -11.59 11.31 13.30
C ASP A 177 -12.22 12.71 13.26
N GLU A 178 -11.42 13.76 13.07
CA GLU A 178 -11.89 15.14 12.88
C GLU A 178 -12.15 15.49 11.41
N SER A 179 -11.73 14.61 10.48
CA SER A 179 -11.93 14.79 9.05
C SER A 179 -13.40 14.70 8.65
N ILE A 180 -13.73 15.24 7.48
CA ILE A 180 -15.08 15.10 6.89
C ILE A 180 -15.43 13.61 6.70
N GLU A 181 -14.42 12.77 6.45
CA GLU A 181 -14.57 11.33 6.27
C GLU A 181 -15.14 10.64 7.52
N ALA A 182 -14.78 11.14 8.71
CA ALA A 182 -15.22 10.63 10.00
C ALA A 182 -16.51 11.26 10.54
N LYS A 183 -16.84 12.49 10.14
CA LYS A 183 -18.04 13.23 10.61
C LYS A 183 -19.38 12.59 10.21
N GLY A 184 -19.38 11.62 9.30
CA GLY A 184 -20.55 10.85 8.88
C GLY A 184 -20.98 9.73 9.83
N GLY A 185 -20.76 9.85 11.15
CA GLY A 185 -21.20 8.85 12.16
C GLY A 185 -20.47 7.50 12.12
N LYS A 186 -19.43 7.36 11.29
CA LYS A 186 -18.60 6.15 11.20
C LYS A 186 -17.56 6.18 12.32
N LYS A 187 -17.36 5.06 13.01
CA LYS A 187 -16.29 4.90 14.00
C LYS A 187 -15.04 4.36 13.33
N PHE A 188 -13.94 5.11 13.37
CA PHE A 188 -12.63 4.68 12.90
C PHE A 188 -11.73 4.45 14.11
N GLY A 189 -11.33 3.20 14.38
CA GLY A 189 -10.51 2.90 15.56
C GLY A 189 -9.15 3.61 15.54
N PHE A 190 -8.61 3.86 14.35
CA PHE A 190 -7.30 4.47 14.12
C PHE A 190 -7.36 5.99 13.93
N GLY A 191 -8.53 6.61 14.16
CA GLY A 191 -8.76 8.03 13.86
C GLY A 191 -7.71 8.98 14.47
N LYS A 192 -7.26 8.70 15.69
CA LYS A 192 -6.23 9.47 16.42
C LYS A 192 -4.79 9.03 16.15
N LEU A 193 -4.59 7.98 15.34
CA LEU A 193 -3.28 7.46 14.96
C LEU A 193 -2.87 7.91 13.56
N LEU A 194 -3.71 8.69 12.88
CA LEU A 194 -3.51 9.13 11.52
C LEU A 194 -3.99 10.57 11.40
N THR A 195 -3.16 11.44 10.81
CA THR A 195 -3.58 12.79 10.43
C THR A 195 -3.72 12.91 8.92
N THR A 196 -4.66 13.75 8.49
CA THR A 196 -4.93 14.04 7.08
C THR A 196 -4.82 15.52 6.78
N SER A 197 -4.31 15.87 5.60
CA SER A 197 -4.35 17.22 5.05
C SER A 197 -4.85 17.16 3.61
N SER A 198 -6.05 17.70 3.38
CA SER A 198 -6.68 17.68 2.06
C SER A 198 -6.14 18.78 1.16
N ASP A 199 -5.90 18.45 -0.10
CA ASP A 199 -5.50 19.38 -1.14
C ASP A 199 -6.72 20.18 -1.66
N PRO A 200 -6.78 21.51 -1.45
CA PRO A 200 -7.90 22.32 -1.92
C PRO A 200 -8.06 22.33 -3.44
N LYS A 201 -6.98 22.13 -4.22
CA LYS A 201 -7.04 22.06 -5.69
C LYS A 201 -7.99 20.94 -6.14
N HIS A 202 -7.83 19.74 -5.59
CA HIS A 202 -8.65 18.60 -5.97
C HIS A 202 -10.08 18.68 -5.44
N VAL A 203 -10.27 19.30 -4.27
CA VAL A 203 -11.61 19.63 -3.77
C VAL A 203 -12.32 20.58 -4.74
N GLU A 204 -11.64 21.64 -5.20
CA GLU A 204 -12.20 22.58 -6.17
C GLU A 204 -12.46 21.94 -7.53
N CYS A 205 -11.54 21.11 -8.04
CA CYS A 205 -11.72 20.37 -9.29
C CYS A 205 -12.98 19.49 -9.26
N THR A 206 -13.25 18.83 -8.14
CA THR A 206 -14.45 18.00 -7.98
C THR A 206 -15.71 18.84 -7.84
N LEU A 207 -15.65 19.98 -7.14
CA LEU A 207 -16.82 20.85 -6.93
C LEU A 207 -17.25 21.60 -8.19
N LYS A 208 -16.29 22.04 -9.02
CA LYS A 208 -16.53 22.91 -10.18
C LYS A 208 -16.37 22.21 -11.53
N GLY A 209 -15.71 21.05 -11.54
CA GLY A 209 -15.39 20.32 -12.76
C GLY A 209 -16.36 19.18 -13.06
N ASN A 210 -15.95 18.35 -14.02
CA ASN A 210 -16.67 17.15 -14.47
C ASN A 210 -15.95 15.85 -14.10
N THR A 211 -14.96 15.91 -13.21
CA THR A 211 -14.14 14.77 -12.80
C THR A 211 -14.14 14.66 -11.29
N LEU A 212 -14.43 13.46 -10.77
CA LEU A 212 -14.31 13.15 -9.35
C LEU A 212 -12.84 12.88 -9.02
N THR A 213 -12.20 13.79 -8.29
CA THR A 213 -10.82 13.61 -7.83
C THR A 213 -10.65 13.98 -6.35
N SER A 214 -9.66 13.37 -5.71
CA SER A 214 -9.26 13.75 -4.35
C SER A 214 -7.74 13.65 -4.21
N GLY A 215 -7.17 14.61 -3.49
CA GLY A 215 -5.76 14.63 -3.11
C GLY A 215 -5.67 14.81 -1.60
N VAL A 216 -5.00 13.88 -0.91
CA VAL A 216 -4.87 13.91 0.55
C VAL A 216 -3.47 13.46 0.97
N TYR A 217 -2.86 14.22 1.87
CA TYR A 217 -1.66 13.82 2.59
C TYR A 217 -2.04 13.06 3.85
N TYR A 218 -1.28 12.00 4.14
CA TYR A 218 -1.44 11.17 5.33
C TYR A 218 -0.15 11.16 6.14
N THR A 219 -0.29 11.16 7.46
CA THR A 219 0.82 10.94 8.38
C THR A 219 0.38 10.05 9.52
N LEU A 220 0.98 8.86 9.59
CA LEU A 220 0.83 7.96 10.71
C LEU A 220 1.52 8.54 11.94
N THR A 221 0.88 8.40 13.09
CA THR A 221 1.47 8.79 14.37
C THR A 221 2.71 7.96 14.61
N ARG A 222 3.81 8.62 15.01
CA ARG A 222 5.06 7.92 15.31
C ARG A 222 4.93 7.14 16.61
N HIS A 223 5.31 5.88 16.55
CA HIS A 223 5.46 5.02 17.71
C HIS A 223 6.95 4.72 17.94
N PRO A 224 7.36 4.39 19.18
CA PRO A 224 8.69 3.87 19.43
C PRO A 224 8.97 2.64 18.54
N PRO A 225 10.22 2.45 18.08
CA PRO A 225 10.58 1.27 17.30
C PRO A 225 10.21 -0.02 18.04
N LEU A 226 9.60 -0.97 17.33
CA LEU A 226 9.28 -2.28 17.90
C LEU A 226 10.56 -3.10 18.11
N SER A 227 10.72 -3.63 19.32
CA SER A 227 11.77 -4.60 19.64
C SER A 227 11.32 -6.00 19.21
N LEU A 228 11.72 -6.40 18.00
CA LEU A 228 11.40 -7.72 17.44
C LEU A 228 12.60 -8.67 17.58
N PRO A 229 12.38 -9.97 17.86
CA PRO A 229 13.44 -10.98 17.82
C PRO A 229 14.08 -11.06 16.43
N GLN A 230 15.26 -10.44 16.28
CA GLN A 230 15.89 -10.21 14.97
C GLN A 230 16.20 -11.50 14.22
N ASP A 231 16.57 -12.57 14.92
CA ASP A 231 16.78 -13.89 14.33
C ASP A 231 15.50 -14.40 13.64
N LYS A 232 14.35 -14.32 14.34
CA LYS A 232 13.05 -14.74 13.81
C LYS A 232 12.57 -13.88 12.63
N VAL A 233 12.91 -12.60 12.62
CA VAL A 233 12.60 -11.71 11.49
C VAL A 233 13.47 -12.07 10.28
N LYS A 234 14.78 -12.24 10.50
CA LYS A 234 15.76 -12.53 9.46
C LYS A 234 15.48 -13.85 8.75
N ASN A 235 15.08 -14.87 9.49
CA ASN A 235 14.76 -16.20 8.94
C ASN A 235 13.29 -16.36 8.54
N GLY A 236 12.49 -15.27 8.55
CA GLY A 236 11.11 -15.29 8.09
C GLY A 236 10.10 -15.94 9.03
N ARG A 237 10.48 -16.34 10.24
CA ARG A 237 9.55 -16.93 11.24
C ARG A 237 8.61 -15.91 11.86
N LEU A 238 8.97 -14.63 11.78
CA LEU A 238 8.17 -13.51 12.24
C LEU A 238 8.09 -12.45 11.15
N ALA A 239 6.88 -11.97 10.85
CA ALA A 239 6.68 -10.86 9.95
C ALA A 239 7.20 -9.56 10.58
N GLU A 240 7.94 -8.75 9.82
CA GLU A 240 8.54 -7.51 10.35
C GLU A 240 7.54 -6.35 10.44
N GLY A 241 6.49 -6.41 9.60
CA GLY A 241 5.41 -5.43 9.59
C GLY A 241 5.75 -4.06 8.99
N ILE A 242 6.87 -3.94 8.26
CA ILE A 242 7.35 -2.62 7.79
C ILE A 242 6.73 -2.18 6.46
N ASN A 243 6.16 -3.10 5.67
CA ASN A 243 5.54 -2.75 4.40
C ASN A 243 4.05 -2.45 4.60
N LEU A 244 3.74 -1.17 4.79
CA LEU A 244 2.40 -0.66 5.06
C LEU A 244 1.71 -0.08 3.83
N ILE A 245 2.29 -0.29 2.64
CA ILE A 245 1.74 0.22 1.37
C ILE A 245 0.30 -0.25 1.13
N PRO A 246 -0.10 -1.51 1.41
CA PRO A 246 -1.50 -1.90 1.19
C PRO A 246 -2.50 -1.09 2.00
N PHE A 247 -2.22 -0.83 3.28
CA PHE A 247 -3.01 0.08 4.10
C PHE A 247 -3.09 1.47 3.48
N LEU A 248 -1.94 2.10 3.23
CA LEU A 248 -1.86 3.47 2.71
C LEU A 248 -2.50 3.62 1.32
N ALA A 249 -2.37 2.62 0.46
CA ALA A 249 -2.93 2.59 -0.88
C ALA A 249 -4.45 2.38 -0.89
N ASP A 250 -5.05 1.96 0.23
CA ASP A 250 -6.50 1.80 0.41
C ASP A 250 -7.09 2.92 1.29
N MET A 251 -6.31 3.95 1.63
CA MET A 251 -6.76 5.11 2.40
C MET A 251 -7.35 6.23 1.54
N PHE A 252 -7.29 6.14 0.21
CA PHE A 252 -7.82 7.18 -0.67
C PHE A 252 -9.30 7.46 -0.43
N LEU A 253 -9.73 8.67 -0.77
CA LEU A 253 -11.15 9.02 -0.71
C LEU A 253 -11.92 8.28 -1.81
N SER A 254 -12.99 7.57 -1.46
CA SER A 254 -13.81 6.86 -2.45
C SER A 254 -14.75 7.81 -3.21
N PRO A 255 -15.10 7.56 -4.49
CA PRO A 255 -15.95 8.42 -5.30
C PRO A 255 -17.28 8.85 -4.64
N PRO A 256 -18.03 7.98 -3.93
CA PRO A 256 -19.25 8.42 -3.24
C PRO A 256 -18.99 9.53 -2.20
N MET A 257 -17.81 9.55 -1.59
CA MET A 257 -17.41 10.57 -0.61
C MET A 257 -16.92 11.87 -1.25
N MET A 258 -16.58 11.86 -2.54
CA MET A 258 -16.13 13.04 -3.28
C MET A 258 -17.31 13.92 -3.71
N ILE A 259 -18.50 13.34 -3.82
CA ILE A 259 -19.70 14.05 -4.26
C ILE A 259 -20.07 15.14 -3.24
N ALA A 260 -20.40 16.34 -3.72
CA ALA A 260 -20.88 17.41 -2.85
C ALA A 260 -22.29 17.11 -2.36
N GLY A 261 -22.56 17.36 -1.07
CA GLY A 261 -23.90 17.24 -0.50
C GLY A 261 -23.91 16.66 0.90
N LYS A 262 -25.11 16.51 1.44
CA LYS A 262 -25.33 15.79 2.70
C LYS A 262 -25.33 14.29 2.40
N HIS A 263 -24.45 13.56 3.08
CA HIS A 263 -24.32 12.11 2.93
C HIS A 263 -24.82 11.40 4.17
N GLU A 264 -25.63 10.37 3.97
CA GLU A 264 -25.90 9.40 5.03
C GLU A 264 -24.67 8.50 5.26
N PRO A 265 -24.52 7.91 6.46
CA PRO A 265 -23.44 6.98 6.74
C PRO A 265 -23.53 5.73 5.85
N HIS A 266 -22.58 5.55 4.94
CA HIS A 266 -22.45 4.37 4.10
C HIS A 266 -21.16 3.59 4.39
N TRP A 267 -21.20 2.27 4.25
CA TRP A 267 -20.01 1.43 4.19
C TRP A 267 -19.69 1.10 2.73
N TYR A 268 -18.40 1.12 2.40
CA TYR A 268 -17.90 0.81 1.08
C TYR A 268 -17.12 -0.50 1.10
N PRO A 269 -17.77 -1.67 1.11
CA PRO A 269 -17.05 -2.94 1.07
C PRO A 269 -16.35 -3.08 -0.28
N THR A 270 -15.03 -3.17 -0.22
CA THR A 270 -14.20 -3.51 -1.36
C THR A 270 -14.53 -4.92 -1.84
N LEU A 271 -14.71 -5.09 -3.14
CA LEU A 271 -14.86 -6.38 -3.81
C LEU A 271 -13.52 -6.83 -4.39
N HIS A 272 -12.80 -5.91 -5.02
CA HIS A 272 -11.52 -6.15 -5.66
C HIS A 272 -10.59 -4.95 -5.47
N LEU A 273 -9.32 -5.22 -5.16
CA LEU A 273 -8.27 -4.21 -5.07
C LEU A 273 -6.99 -4.75 -5.68
N THR A 274 -6.46 -4.04 -6.68
CA THR A 274 -5.13 -4.29 -7.24
C THR A 274 -4.18 -3.19 -6.80
N ILE A 275 -2.97 -3.56 -6.39
CA ILE A 275 -1.89 -2.65 -6.00
C ILE A 275 -0.65 -3.03 -6.81
N GLU A 276 -0.20 -2.11 -7.66
CA GLU A 276 1.04 -2.21 -8.42
C GLU A 276 2.12 -1.39 -7.75
N PHE A 277 3.14 -2.04 -7.24
CA PHE A 277 4.28 -1.39 -6.60
C PHE A 277 5.24 -0.88 -7.67
N LYS A 278 5.73 0.35 -7.51
CA LYS A 278 6.53 1.02 -8.54
C LYS A 278 8.00 1.17 -8.19
N ARG A 279 8.39 0.76 -6.98
CA ARG A 279 9.78 0.79 -6.51
C ARG A 279 9.98 -0.08 -5.27
N GLN A 280 11.24 -0.34 -4.97
CA GLN A 280 11.68 -0.94 -3.72
C GLN A 280 11.33 -0.04 -2.54
N MET A 281 10.78 -0.61 -1.47
CA MET A 281 10.53 0.13 -0.23
C MET A 281 11.81 0.24 0.61
N PRO A 282 11.97 1.29 1.43
CA PRO A 282 13.11 1.40 2.33
C PRO A 282 13.18 0.21 3.29
N SER A 283 14.32 -0.48 3.35
CA SER A 283 14.48 -1.73 4.09
C SER A 283 14.55 -1.57 5.61
N LYS A 284 14.74 -0.34 6.12
CA LYS A 284 14.94 -0.04 7.55
C LYS A 284 14.01 1.05 8.09
N LYS A 285 13.10 1.57 7.27
CA LYS A 285 12.22 2.67 7.66
C LYS A 285 10.83 2.43 7.10
N ILE A 286 9.84 2.57 7.97
CA ILE A 286 8.44 2.57 7.59
C ILE A 286 8.13 3.87 6.85
N VAL A 287 7.38 3.76 5.76
CA VAL A 287 6.77 4.93 5.11
C VAL A 287 5.60 5.38 5.99
N ASP A 288 5.84 6.35 6.86
CA ASP A 288 4.86 6.90 7.80
C ASP A 288 4.14 8.15 7.27
N ARG A 289 4.71 8.80 6.25
CA ARG A 289 4.09 9.91 5.52
C ARG A 289 3.93 9.57 4.04
N SER A 290 2.76 9.89 3.51
CA SER A 290 2.43 9.64 2.11
C SER A 290 1.41 10.64 1.60
N ALA A 291 1.14 10.57 0.30
CA ALA A 291 0.06 11.29 -0.35
C ALA A 291 -0.72 10.33 -1.24
N THR A 292 -2.05 10.41 -1.24
CA THR A 292 -2.88 9.73 -2.23
C THR A 292 -3.47 10.74 -3.18
N TYR A 293 -3.43 10.43 -4.46
CA TYR A 293 -4.32 11.00 -5.47
C TYR A 293 -5.31 9.93 -5.89
N SER A 294 -6.58 10.28 -6.05
CA SER A 294 -7.60 9.34 -6.50
C SER A 294 -8.55 9.97 -7.48
N LYS A 295 -9.06 9.16 -8.39
CA LYS A 295 -10.02 9.54 -9.42
C LYS A 295 -11.13 8.51 -9.52
N GLY A 296 -12.37 8.98 -9.46
CA GLY A 296 -13.55 8.17 -9.77
C GLY A 296 -13.85 8.16 -11.26
N ARG A 297 -14.12 6.98 -11.83
CA ARG A 297 -14.56 6.84 -13.24
C ARG A 297 -16.03 6.53 -13.37
N PHE A 298 -16.53 5.59 -12.59
CA PHE A 298 -17.94 5.21 -12.63
C PHE A 298 -18.50 4.99 -11.23
N MET A 299 -19.79 5.28 -11.11
CA MET A 299 -20.61 4.96 -9.95
C MET A 299 -22.02 4.67 -10.45
N ILE A 300 -22.41 3.40 -10.51
CA ILE A 300 -23.66 2.94 -11.14
C ILE A 300 -24.25 1.83 -10.27
N ASN A 301 -25.55 1.91 -9.97
CA ASN A 301 -26.30 0.88 -9.22
C ASN A 301 -25.63 0.47 -7.89
N GLY A 302 -25.07 1.43 -7.16
CA GLY A 302 -24.40 1.17 -5.89
C GLY A 302 -23.04 0.50 -6.02
N GLN A 303 -22.45 0.39 -7.21
CA GLN A 303 -21.06 -0.01 -7.42
C GLN A 303 -20.23 1.21 -7.83
N HIS A 304 -18.98 1.30 -7.38
CA HIS A 304 -18.04 2.32 -7.83
C HIS A 304 -16.62 1.77 -8.03
N GLU A 305 -15.86 2.45 -8.90
CA GLU A 305 -14.43 2.22 -9.10
C GLU A 305 -13.61 3.45 -8.70
N THR A 306 -12.47 3.19 -8.08
CA THR A 306 -11.44 4.20 -7.82
C THR A 306 -10.13 3.82 -8.47
N ASP A 307 -9.56 4.75 -9.24
CA ASP A 307 -8.15 4.76 -9.59
C ASP A 307 -7.39 5.58 -8.55
N GLY A 308 -6.41 4.97 -7.88
CA GLY A 308 -5.58 5.59 -6.86
C GLY A 308 -4.10 5.59 -7.24
N GLU A 309 -3.40 6.63 -6.84
CA GLU A 309 -1.95 6.71 -6.85
C GLU A 309 -1.47 7.00 -5.43
N LEU A 310 -0.49 6.23 -4.97
CA LEU A 310 0.18 6.46 -3.71
C LEU A 310 1.57 7.03 -3.99
N TRP A 311 1.87 8.16 -3.37
CA TRP A 311 3.11 8.91 -3.52
C TRP A 311 3.82 9.07 -2.18
N SER A 312 5.15 9.19 -2.21
CA SER A 312 5.93 9.59 -1.04
C SER A 312 5.58 11.03 -0.65
N HIS A 313 5.69 11.34 0.63
CA HIS A 313 5.66 12.73 1.05
C HIS A 313 6.89 13.49 0.50
N PRO A 314 6.76 14.77 0.08
CA PRO A 314 7.89 15.61 -0.38
C PRO A 314 9.08 15.63 0.58
N ASP A 315 8.82 15.74 1.88
CA ASP A 315 9.83 15.75 2.94
C ASP A 315 10.52 14.38 3.21
N ASP A 316 10.10 13.32 2.53
CA ASP A 316 10.70 11.98 2.61
C ASP A 316 11.40 11.58 1.30
N ALA A 317 11.68 12.53 0.40
CA ALA A 317 12.39 12.30 -0.85
C ALA A 317 13.70 11.52 -0.65
N ASN A 318 14.43 11.85 0.40
CA ASN A 318 15.71 11.24 0.76
C ASN A 318 15.64 9.72 1.00
N LEU A 319 14.46 9.18 1.31
CA LEU A 319 14.27 7.73 1.48
C LEU A 319 14.34 6.98 0.15
N PHE A 320 14.15 7.67 -0.97
CA PHE A 320 14.02 7.09 -2.30
C PHE A 320 15.09 7.61 -3.28
N GLU A 321 15.79 8.71 -2.96
CA GLU A 321 16.88 9.27 -3.76
C GLU A 321 18.10 8.33 -3.87
N GLY A 322 18.47 7.66 -2.77
CA GLY A 322 19.60 6.72 -2.73
C GLY A 322 19.41 5.46 -3.59
N GLN A 323 18.18 5.13 -3.98
CA GLN A 323 17.88 4.04 -4.91
C GLN A 323 18.13 4.44 -6.39
N GLN A 324 18.33 5.74 -6.67
CA GLN A 324 18.71 6.25 -7.99
C GLN A 324 20.17 6.72 -8.05
N ALA A 325 20.79 7.07 -6.92
CA ALA A 325 22.14 7.65 -6.86
C ALA A 325 23.31 6.70 -7.19
N ALA A 326 23.07 5.40 -7.42
CA ALA A 326 24.07 4.50 -8.00
C ALA A 326 24.32 4.78 -9.50
N ALA A 327 23.59 5.72 -10.12
CA ALA A 327 23.83 6.20 -11.47
C ALA A 327 23.93 7.74 -11.48
N HIS A 328 25.08 8.25 -11.95
CA HIS A 328 25.42 9.67 -12.17
C HIS A 328 25.80 10.52 -10.95
N VAL A 329 27.07 10.41 -10.54
CA VAL A 329 27.81 11.58 -10.05
C VAL A 329 28.12 12.47 -11.25
N VAL A 330 27.33 13.51 -11.45
CA VAL A 330 27.77 14.69 -12.22
C VAL A 330 27.69 15.87 -11.25
N GLN A 331 28.86 16.37 -10.87
CA GLN A 331 28.99 17.60 -10.08
C GLN A 331 28.34 18.75 -10.84
N ALA A 332 27.30 19.36 -10.25
CA ALA A 332 26.84 20.68 -10.66
C ALA A 332 27.01 21.63 -9.47
N GLN A 333 27.90 22.59 -9.65
CA GLN A 333 28.12 23.71 -8.73
C GLN A 333 26.93 24.68 -8.78
N GLY A 334 26.47 25.13 -7.60
CA GLY A 334 25.97 26.50 -7.43
C GLY A 334 24.45 26.70 -7.28
N LYS A 335 24.13 27.46 -6.22
CA LYS A 335 22.88 28.14 -5.84
C LYS A 335 21.75 27.26 -5.28
N ALA A 336 21.57 27.42 -3.96
CA ALA A 336 20.44 26.92 -3.19
C ALA A 336 19.12 27.54 -3.67
N SER A 337 18.51 26.93 -4.69
CA SER A 337 17.08 27.02 -4.89
C SER A 337 16.42 26.13 -3.83
N ARG A 338 15.40 26.63 -3.12
CA ARG A 338 14.63 25.85 -2.16
C ARG A 338 13.91 24.75 -2.94
N VAL A 339 14.55 23.58 -3.03
CA VAL A 339 14.00 22.40 -3.71
C VAL A 339 12.69 22.06 -2.99
N VAL A 340 11.56 22.29 -3.63
CA VAL A 340 10.31 21.65 -3.24
C VAL A 340 10.59 20.15 -3.31
N GLY A 341 10.53 19.45 -2.17
CA GLY A 341 10.96 18.06 -2.04
C GLY A 341 10.34 17.19 -3.14
N LYS A 342 11.19 16.46 -3.87
CA LYS A 342 10.75 15.60 -4.97
C LYS A 342 9.89 14.48 -4.41
N SER A 343 8.70 14.29 -4.98
CA SER A 343 7.82 13.16 -4.61
C SER A 343 7.95 12.02 -5.59
N TYR A 344 7.77 10.80 -5.09
CA TYR A 344 7.99 9.57 -5.83
C TYR A 344 6.74 8.70 -5.79
N ILE A 345 6.28 8.25 -6.97
CA ILE A 345 5.17 7.29 -7.03
C ILE A 345 5.61 5.97 -6.40
N LEU A 346 4.87 5.50 -5.40
CA LEU A 346 5.13 4.29 -4.63
C LEU A 346 4.29 3.13 -5.15
N ALA A 347 3.00 3.38 -5.39
CA ALA A 347 2.08 2.38 -5.91
C ALA A 347 0.96 3.00 -6.75
N ILE A 348 0.37 2.20 -7.63
CA ILE A 348 -0.91 2.48 -8.29
C ILE A 348 -1.92 1.47 -7.75
N ALA A 349 -3.09 1.96 -7.33
CA ALA A 349 -4.17 1.14 -6.82
C ALA A 349 -5.40 1.25 -7.72
N ARG A 350 -6.11 0.14 -7.97
CA ARG A 350 -7.44 0.16 -8.58
C ARG A 350 -8.40 -0.65 -7.72
N GLN A 351 -9.49 -0.02 -7.30
CA GLN A 351 -10.45 -0.61 -6.37
C GLN A 351 -11.85 -0.62 -6.97
N THR A 352 -12.55 -1.75 -6.85
CA THR A 352 -14.00 -1.84 -7.05
C THR A 352 -14.67 -2.09 -5.71
N ALA A 353 -15.71 -1.34 -5.39
CA ALA A 353 -16.44 -1.47 -4.13
C ALA A 353 -17.95 -1.21 -4.33
N LEU A 354 -18.73 -1.60 -3.33
CA LEU A 354 -20.18 -1.32 -3.28
C LEU A 354 -20.48 -0.15 -2.35
N VAL A 355 -21.70 0.37 -2.43
CA VAL A 355 -22.28 1.32 -1.49
C VAL A 355 -23.37 0.60 -0.72
N LEU A 356 -23.15 0.36 0.58
CA LEU A 356 -24.12 -0.26 1.47
C LEU A 356 -24.44 0.67 2.65
N PRO A 357 -25.63 0.61 3.25
CA PRO A 357 -25.91 1.31 4.50
C PRO A 357 -24.92 0.91 5.59
N PHE A 358 -24.43 1.87 6.39
CA PHE A 358 -23.43 1.59 7.42
C PHE A 358 -23.92 0.62 8.51
N ALA A 359 -25.24 0.52 8.71
CA ALA A 359 -25.84 -0.49 9.60
C ALA A 359 -25.43 -1.94 9.24
N VAL A 360 -25.20 -2.24 7.96
CA VAL A 360 -24.72 -3.55 7.49
C VAL A 360 -23.35 -3.85 8.07
N ASN A 361 -22.46 -2.85 8.13
CA ASN A 361 -21.15 -2.98 8.76
C ASN A 361 -21.34 -3.27 10.26
N VAL A 362 -22.03 -2.40 11.00
CA VAL A 362 -22.21 -2.55 12.46
C VAL A 362 -22.78 -3.92 12.86
N ASN A 363 -23.70 -4.47 12.06
CA ASN A 363 -24.31 -5.78 12.33
C ASN A 363 -23.35 -6.97 12.18
N LYS A 364 -22.18 -6.81 11.53
CA LYS A 364 -21.17 -7.88 11.43
C LYS A 364 -20.56 -8.26 12.78
N THR A 365 -20.48 -7.37 13.76
CA THR A 365 -20.05 -7.73 15.12
C THR A 365 -21.15 -8.49 15.86
N LYS A 366 -22.41 -8.04 15.73
CA LYS A 366 -23.56 -8.60 16.47
C LYS A 366 -23.92 -10.03 16.05
N ALA A 367 -23.49 -10.48 14.88
CA ALA A 367 -23.72 -11.85 14.43
C ALA A 367 -22.72 -12.87 15.02
N LYS A 368 -21.70 -12.41 15.76
CA LYS A 368 -20.63 -13.26 16.34
C LYS A 368 -20.51 -13.14 17.88
N LEU A 369 -21.32 -12.28 18.50
CA LEU A 369 -21.57 -12.23 19.96
C LEU A 369 -22.95 -12.83 20.20
#